data_AF-A0A1B7M1W3-F1
#
_entry.id   AF-A0A1B7M1W3-F1
#
_cell.length_a   1.000
_cell.length_b   1.000
_cell.length_c   1.000
_cell.angle_alpha   90.00
_cell.angle_beta   90.00
_cell.angle_gamma   90.00
#
_symmetry.space_group_name_H-M   'P 1'
#
loop_
_entity.id
_entity.type
_entity.pdbx_description
1 polymer ?
#
loop_
_entity_poly.entity_id
_entity_poly.type
_entity_poly.pdbx_seq_one_letter_code
_entity_poly.pdbx_strand_id
1 'polypeptide(L)'
;MAKKPVNKRGWWGILIHASWPTWIGILVTAVAFTLAENGDAGLSALVAGLIVWVLSAVSVLLIAIVWQRRRELAIPLAMGAFVAKIVILGFLLTLVPAPDWLHTVGAAIGALVAIVIWQAAEVIVFINTRRLIYS
;
A
#
# COMPACT_ATOMS: atom_id res chain seq x y z
N MET A 1 -1.72 -31.71 -5.20
CA MET A 1 -2.33 -30.46 -4.69
C MET A 1 -1.23 -29.56 -4.14
N ALA A 2 -1.03 -28.37 -4.70
CA ALA A 2 -0.09 -27.40 -4.12
C ALA A 2 -0.59 -26.95 -2.74
N LYS A 3 0.30 -26.86 -1.74
CA LYS A 3 -0.06 -26.33 -0.41
C LYS A 3 -0.55 -24.89 -0.57
N LYS A 4 -1.79 -24.60 -0.14
CA LYS A 4 -2.29 -23.22 -0.11
C LYS A 4 -1.41 -22.41 0.86
N PRO A 5 -0.97 -21.20 0.47
CA PRO A 5 -0.22 -20.33 1.38
C PRO A 5 -1.10 -19.97 2.59
N VAL A 6 -0.57 -20.10 3.80
CA VAL A 6 -1.29 -19.79 5.05
C VAL A 6 -0.51 -18.73 5.80
N ASN A 7 -1.15 -17.60 6.11
CA ASN A 7 -0.58 -16.55 6.94
C ASN A 7 -0.85 -16.82 8.42
N LYS A 8 0.20 -17.19 9.17
CA LYS A 8 0.16 -17.38 10.63
C LYS A 8 0.53 -16.11 11.42
N ARG A 9 1.10 -15.10 10.76
CA ARG A 9 1.58 -13.85 11.38
C ARG A 9 0.48 -12.79 11.48
N GLY A 10 -0.67 -13.03 10.85
CA GLY A 10 -1.81 -12.11 10.83
C GLY A 10 -1.46 -10.77 10.19
N TRP A 11 -1.79 -9.65 10.82
CA TRP A 11 -1.54 -8.32 10.23
C TRP A 11 -0.05 -8.04 9.95
N TRP A 12 0.87 -8.61 10.72
CA TRP A 12 2.31 -8.57 10.38
C TRP A 12 2.64 -9.30 9.07
N GLY A 13 1.95 -10.42 8.81
CA GLY A 13 2.07 -11.14 7.55
C GLY A 13 1.51 -10.33 6.37
N ILE A 14 0.40 -9.62 6.58
CA ILE A 14 -0.18 -8.71 5.58
C ILE A 14 0.83 -7.62 5.24
N LEU A 15 1.41 -6.95 6.24
CA LEU A 15 2.41 -5.90 6.02
C LEU A 15 3.56 -6.39 5.15
N ILE A 16 4.14 -7.55 5.48
CA ILE A 16 5.28 -8.11 4.76
C ILE A 16 4.87 -8.48 3.33
N HIS A 17 3.80 -9.26 3.18
CA HIS A 17 3.42 -9.85 1.90
C HIS A 17 2.75 -8.86 0.94
N ALA A 18 2.19 -7.75 1.44
CA ALA A 18 1.73 -6.64 0.61
C ALA A 18 2.86 -5.68 0.24
N SER A 19 3.87 -5.49 1.10
CA SER A 19 4.93 -4.52 0.86
C SER A 19 5.85 -4.88 -0.31
N TRP A 20 6.43 -6.08 -0.34
CA TRP A 20 7.41 -6.43 -1.36
C TRP A 20 6.88 -6.43 -2.81
N PRO A 21 5.66 -6.95 -3.13
CA PRO A 21 5.18 -6.89 -4.50
C PRO A 21 4.82 -5.45 -4.90
N THR A 22 4.35 -4.64 -3.94
CA THR A 22 4.05 -3.23 -4.17
C THR A 22 5.33 -2.48 -4.54
N TRP A 23 6.43 -2.70 -3.81
CA TRP A 23 7.74 -2.13 -4.14
C TRP A 23 8.23 -2.55 -5.53
N ILE A 24 8.10 -3.83 -5.89
CA ILE A 24 8.46 -4.30 -7.23
C ILE A 24 7.62 -3.56 -8.29
N GLY A 25 6.31 -3.46 -8.08
CA GLY A 25 5.41 -2.74 -8.98
C GLY A 25 5.83 -1.29 -9.16
N ILE A 26 6.06 -0.57 -8.06
CA ILE A 26 6.51 0.84 -8.07
C ILE A 26 7.83 0.98 -8.84
N LEU A 27 8.82 0.13 -8.55
CA LEU A 27 10.13 0.19 -9.20
C LEU A 27 10.05 -0.12 -10.70
N VAL A 28 9.28 -1.14 -11.09
CA VAL A 28 9.05 -1.48 -12.50
C VAL A 28 8.37 -0.32 -13.23
N THR A 29 7.34 0.29 -12.63
CA THR A 29 6.65 1.45 -13.21
C THR A 29 7.57 2.66 -13.31
N ALA A 30 8.37 2.95 -12.28
CA ALA A 30 9.33 4.05 -12.30
C ALA A 30 10.37 3.87 -13.42
N VAL A 31 10.97 2.67 -13.52
CA VAL A 31 11.91 2.36 -14.60
C VAL A 31 11.25 2.48 -15.98
N ALA A 32 10.03 1.97 -16.14
CA ALA A 32 9.30 2.07 -17.40
C ALA A 32 9.08 3.52 -17.83
N PHE A 33 8.66 4.40 -16.92
CA PHE A 33 8.48 5.83 -17.22
C PHE A 33 9.80 6.57 -17.47
N THR A 34 10.87 6.22 -16.75
CA THR A 34 12.21 6.77 -17.01
C THR A 34 12.66 6.47 -18.45
N LEU A 35 12.42 5.25 -18.93
CA LEU A 35 12.84 4.80 -20.25
C LEU A 35 11.91 5.29 -21.38
N ALA A 36 10.62 5.42 -21.11
CA ALA A 36 9.62 5.78 -22.12
C ALA A 36 9.49 7.31 -22.32
N GLU A 37 9.72 8.10 -21.27
CA GLU A 37 9.47 9.54 -21.26
C GLU A 37 10.74 10.30 -20.87
N ASN A 38 11.04 10.39 -19.57
CA ASN A 38 12.20 11.06 -19.01
C ASN A 38 12.37 10.73 -17.51
N GLY A 39 13.48 11.18 -16.92
CA GLY A 39 13.78 10.95 -15.50
C GLY A 39 12.73 11.51 -14.54
N ASP A 40 12.13 12.66 -14.85
CA ASP A 40 11.10 13.29 -14.02
C ASP A 40 9.81 12.46 -14.00
N ALA A 41 9.45 11.83 -15.12
CA ALA A 41 8.32 10.92 -15.21
C ALA A 41 8.52 9.66 -14.34
N GLY A 42 9.71 9.08 -14.38
CA GLY A 42 10.07 7.95 -13.52
C GLY A 42 10.12 8.31 -12.04
N LEU A 43 10.70 9.47 -11.69
CA LEU A 43 10.73 9.98 -10.33
C LEU A 43 9.32 10.27 -9.80
N SER A 44 8.46 10.85 -10.63
CA SER A 44 7.05 11.11 -10.31
C SER A 44 6.29 9.82 -10.00
N ALA A 45 6.47 8.78 -10.82
CA ALA A 45 5.89 7.46 -10.57
C ALA A 45 6.40 6.82 -9.27
N LEU A 46 7.71 6.91 -9.01
CA LEU A 46 8.34 6.40 -7.79
C LEU A 46 7.79 7.10 -6.54
N VAL A 47 7.77 8.44 -6.54
CA VAL A 47 7.33 9.25 -5.37
C VAL A 47 5.85 9.03 -5.08
N ALA A 48 5.00 9.06 -6.11
CA ALA A 48 3.56 8.85 -5.93
C ALA A 48 3.25 7.43 -5.42
N GLY A 49 3.93 6.42 -5.99
CA GLY A 49 3.84 5.04 -5.50
C GLY A 49 4.32 4.89 -4.05
N LEU A 50 5.43 5.55 -3.69
CA LEU A 50 5.97 5.56 -2.34
C LEU A 50 4.99 6.16 -1.33
N ILE A 51 4.34 7.28 -1.65
CA ILE A 51 3.33 7.91 -0.79
C ILE A 51 2.20 6.91 -0.48
N VAL A 52 1.67 6.24 -1.50
CA VAL A 52 0.63 5.21 -1.33
C VAL A 52 1.13 4.05 -0.47
N TRP A 53 2.34 3.58 -0.72
CA TRP A 53 2.94 2.50 0.07
C TRP A 53 3.10 2.91 1.53
N VAL A 54 3.61 4.11 1.83
CA VAL A 54 3.78 4.62 3.21
C VAL A 54 2.44 4.69 3.92
N LEU A 55 1.44 5.31 3.30
CA LEU A 55 0.09 5.41 3.86
C LEU A 55 -0.47 4.03 4.19
N SER A 56 -0.24 3.06 3.30
CA SER A 56 -0.74 1.70 3.46
C SER A 56 0.03 0.90 4.51
N ALA A 57 1.36 0.99 4.53
CA ALA A 57 2.20 0.36 5.53
C ALA A 57 1.91 0.88 6.93
N VAL A 58 1.78 2.20 7.10
CA VAL A 58 1.44 2.82 8.40
C VAL A 58 0.07 2.33 8.89
N SER A 59 -0.92 2.27 8.02
CA SER A 59 -2.25 1.77 8.41
C SER A 59 -2.22 0.33 8.92
N VAL A 60 -1.56 -0.57 8.20
CA VAL A 60 -1.44 -1.99 8.59
C VAL A 60 -0.56 -2.14 9.82
N LEU A 61 0.49 -1.34 9.96
CA LEU A 61 1.34 -1.33 11.14
C LEU A 61 0.54 -0.95 12.40
N LEU A 62 -0.25 0.11 12.35
CA LEU A 62 -1.11 0.52 13.47
C LEU A 62 -2.10 -0.58 13.84
N ILE A 63 -2.73 -1.21 12.85
CA ILE A 63 -3.65 -2.33 13.09
C ILE A 63 -2.90 -3.52 13.71
N ALA A 64 -1.70 -3.85 13.20
CA ALA A 64 -0.89 -4.96 13.70
C ALA A 64 -0.48 -4.78 15.16
N ILE A 65 -0.20 -3.54 15.57
CA ILE A 65 0.11 -3.17 16.96
C ILE A 65 -1.14 -3.29 17.83
N VAL A 66 -2.25 -2.66 17.45
CA VAL A 66 -3.47 -2.66 18.27
C VAL A 66 -4.07 -4.05 18.39
N TRP A 67 -4.02 -4.85 17.32
CA TRP A 67 -4.57 -6.20 17.26
C TRP A 67 -3.93 -7.17 18.28
N GLN A 68 -2.72 -6.88 18.79
CA GLN A 68 -2.14 -7.70 19.86
C GLN A 68 -2.94 -7.60 21.18
N ARG A 69 -3.61 -6.46 21.43
CA ARG A 69 -4.29 -6.16 22.70
C ARG A 69 -5.81 -6.08 22.56
N ARG A 70 -6.31 -5.57 21.43
CA ARG A 70 -7.74 -5.29 21.19
C ARG A 70 -8.11 -5.71 19.78
N ARG A 71 -8.63 -6.93 19.63
CA ARG A 71 -8.87 -7.55 18.31
C ARG A 71 -10.12 -7.01 17.64
N GLU A 72 -11.12 -6.69 18.44
CA GLU A 72 -12.39 -6.08 18.06
C GLU A 72 -12.21 -4.72 17.36
N LEU A 73 -11.11 -4.02 17.64
CA LEU A 73 -10.80 -2.73 17.02
C LEU A 73 -10.15 -2.85 15.64
N ALA A 74 -9.76 -4.05 15.17
CA ALA A 74 -9.03 -4.20 13.91
C ALA A 74 -9.84 -3.71 12.70
N ILE A 75 -11.14 -4.05 12.61
CA ILE A 75 -12.00 -3.62 11.51
C ILE A 75 -12.31 -2.11 11.59
N PRO A 76 -12.73 -1.54 12.74
CA PRO A 76 -12.88 -0.10 12.89
C PRO A 76 -11.60 0.68 12.54
N LEU A 77 -10.42 0.19 12.94
CA LEU A 77 -9.14 0.82 12.60
C LEU A 77 -8.83 0.74 11.11
N ALA A 78 -9.10 -0.40 10.45
CA ALA A 78 -8.93 -0.54 9.01
C ALA A 78 -9.82 0.45 8.25
N MET A 79 -11.09 0.56 8.63
CA MET A 79 -12.03 1.51 8.02
C MET A 79 -11.63 2.96 8.29
N GLY A 80 -11.27 3.29 9.54
CA GLY A 80 -10.82 4.63 9.91
C GLY A 80 -9.55 5.03 9.17
N ALA A 81 -8.59 4.12 9.04
CA ALA A 81 -7.38 4.36 8.27
C ALA A 81 -7.67 4.54 6.78
N PHE A 82 -8.61 3.78 6.20
CA PHE A 82 -9.04 3.97 4.81
C PHE A 82 -9.63 5.37 4.58
N VAL A 83 -10.55 5.81 5.44
CA VAL A 83 -11.12 7.16 5.37
C VAL A 83 -10.02 8.23 5.51
N ALA A 84 -9.13 8.07 6.49
CA ALA A 84 -8.02 8.99 6.68
C ALA A 84 -7.12 9.09 5.45
N LYS A 85 -6.84 7.98 4.75
CA LYS A 85 -6.07 8.00 3.50
C LYS A 85 -6.75 8.78 2.39
N ILE A 86 -8.06 8.60 2.21
CA ILE A 86 -8.84 9.36 1.20
C ILE A 86 -8.73 10.85 1.49
N VAL A 87 -8.91 11.24 2.76
CA VAL A 87 -8.79 12.63 3.19
C VAL A 87 -7.38 13.16 2.93
N ILE A 88 -6.34 12.44 3.35
CA ILE A 88 -4.94 12.85 3.13
C ILE A 88 -4.62 12.98 1.64
N LEU A 89 -5.02 12.02 0.81
CA LEU A 89 -4.81 12.08 -0.64
C LEU A 89 -5.59 13.23 -1.27
N GLY A 90 -6.82 13.48 -0.84
CA GLY A 90 -7.61 14.63 -1.28
C GLY A 90 -6.92 15.96 -0.92
N PHE A 91 -6.39 16.09 0.30
CA PHE A 91 -5.60 17.24 0.71
C PHE A 91 -4.32 17.40 -0.13
N LEU A 92 -3.58 16.31 -0.36
CA LEU A 92 -2.37 16.34 -1.19
C LEU A 92 -2.67 16.79 -2.62
N LEU A 93 -3.78 16.36 -3.21
CA LEU A 93 -4.13 16.70 -4.59
C LEU A 93 -4.71 18.11 -4.76
N THR A 94 -5.22 18.73 -3.69
CA THR A 94 -5.94 20.01 -3.78
C THR A 94 -5.19 21.17 -3.15
N LEU A 95 -4.45 20.94 -2.07
CA LEU A 95 -3.80 22.01 -1.30
C LEU A 95 -2.29 22.08 -1.47
N VAL A 96 -1.65 20.99 -1.91
CA VAL A 96 -0.20 20.97 -2.12
C VAL A 96 0.09 21.36 -3.57
N PRO A 97 0.78 22.49 -3.82
CA PRO A 97 1.17 22.86 -5.17
C PRO A 97 2.03 21.76 -5.79
N ALA A 98 1.68 21.36 -7.02
CA ALA A 98 2.51 20.44 -7.77
C ALA A 98 3.86 21.12 -8.07
N PRO A 99 5.00 20.48 -7.74
CA PRO A 99 6.30 21.02 -8.12
C PRO A 99 6.49 20.91 -9.63
N ASP A 100 7.33 21.77 -10.20
CA ASP A 100 7.49 21.91 -11.66
C ASP A 100 8.00 20.65 -12.38
N TRP A 101 8.68 19.77 -11.65
CA TRP A 101 9.18 18.48 -12.16
C TRP A 101 8.13 17.37 -12.11
N LEU A 102 6.93 17.63 -11.54
CA LEU A 102 5.91 16.59 -11.39
C LEU A 102 5.27 16.26 -12.73
N HIS A 103 5.51 15.05 -13.20
CA HIS A 103 4.85 14.50 -14.37
C HIS A 103 3.54 13.80 -13.95
N THR A 104 2.41 14.45 -14.23
CA THR A 104 1.07 14.05 -13.75
C THR A 104 0.70 12.61 -14.08
N VAL A 105 0.97 12.14 -15.31
CA VAL A 105 0.59 10.79 -15.74
C VAL A 105 1.44 9.72 -15.03
N GLY A 106 2.76 9.88 -15.05
CA GLY A 106 3.71 9.07 -14.28
C GLY A 106 3.33 8.96 -12.80
N ALA A 107 3.04 10.09 -12.14
CA ALA A 107 2.56 10.10 -10.76
C ALA A 107 1.25 9.32 -10.58
N ALA A 108 0.26 9.56 -11.43
CA ALA A 108 -1.04 8.87 -11.36
C ALA A 108 -0.91 7.36 -11.56
N ILE A 109 -0.13 6.91 -12.54
CA ILE A 109 0.08 5.48 -12.80
C ILE A 109 0.90 4.82 -11.68
N GLY A 110 1.95 5.48 -11.18
CA GLY A 110 2.73 5.00 -10.04
C GLY A 110 1.87 4.80 -8.79
N ALA A 111 1.01 5.77 -8.48
CA ALA A 111 0.04 5.66 -7.38
C ALA A 111 -0.97 4.52 -7.63
N LEU A 112 -1.55 4.44 -8.83
CA LEU A 112 -2.54 3.42 -9.16
C LEU A 112 -1.98 2.00 -9.04
N VAL A 113 -0.77 1.76 -9.59
CA VAL A 113 -0.08 0.47 -9.49
C VAL A 113 0.15 0.10 -8.03
N ALA A 114 0.61 1.05 -7.21
CA ALA A 114 0.81 0.81 -5.78
C ALA A 114 -0.50 0.46 -5.07
N ILE A 115 -1.60 1.16 -5.36
CA ILE A 115 -2.93 0.89 -4.78
C ILE A 115 -3.38 -0.53 -5.15
N VAL A 116 -3.37 -0.86 -6.43
CA VAL A 116 -3.91 -2.14 -6.93
C VAL A 116 -3.11 -3.32 -6.39
N ILE A 117 -1.78 -3.26 -6.44
CA ILE A 117 -0.93 -4.35 -5.95
C ILE A 117 -1.08 -4.50 -4.44
N TRP A 118 -1.05 -3.39 -3.69
CA TRP A 118 -1.23 -3.44 -2.25
C TRP A 118 -2.57 -4.05 -1.89
N GLN A 119 -3.67 -3.53 -2.45
CA GLN A 119 -5.02 -3.98 -2.12
C GLN A 119 -5.24 -5.46 -2.50
N ALA A 120 -4.75 -5.89 -3.67
CA ALA A 120 -4.83 -7.29 -4.06
C ALA A 120 -4.05 -8.19 -3.09
N ALA A 121 -2.81 -7.83 -2.76
CA ALA A 121 -1.98 -8.61 -1.85
C ALA A 121 -2.55 -8.63 -0.43
N GLU A 122 -3.05 -7.49 0.07
CA GLU A 122 -3.72 -7.37 1.36
C GLU A 122 -4.92 -8.30 1.46
N VAL A 123 -5.83 -8.27 0.48
CA VAL A 123 -7.02 -9.15 0.44
C VAL A 123 -6.62 -10.63 0.36
N ILE A 124 -5.67 -10.98 -0.51
CA ILE A 124 -5.21 -12.37 -0.67
C ILE A 124 -4.62 -12.89 0.64
N VAL A 125 -3.78 -12.10 1.31
CA VAL A 125 -3.13 -12.51 2.56
C VAL A 125 -4.16 -12.54 3.70
N PHE A 126 -5.10 -11.59 3.72
CA PHE A 126 -6.17 -11.54 4.71
C PHE A 126 -7.07 -12.78 4.65
N ILE A 127 -7.54 -13.18 3.46
CA ILE A 127 -8.36 -14.39 3.26
C ILE A 127 -7.61 -15.66 3.69
N ASN A 128 -6.28 -15.67 3.54
CA ASN A 128 -5.42 -16.78 3.95
C ASN A 128 -4.88 -16.66 5.39
N THR A 129 -5.33 -15.68 6.16
CA THR A 129 -4.93 -15.49 7.54
C THR A 129 -5.64 -16.48 8.44
N ARG A 130 -4.88 -17.38 9.05
CA ARG A 130 -5.37 -18.31 10.07
C ARG A 130 -4.56 -18.13 11.34
N ARG A 131 -5.21 -17.68 12.41
CA ARG A 131 -4.70 -17.81 13.78
C ARG A 131 -5.52 -18.86 14.53
N LEU A 132 -4.85 -19.58 15.42
CA LEU A 132 -5.46 -20.54 16.31
C LEU A 132 -6.48 -19.83 17.21
N ILE A 133 -7.64 -20.47 17.41
CA ILE A 133 -8.71 -20.00 18.29
C ILE A 133 -8.25 -20.00 19.76
N TYR A 134 -7.24 -20.82 20.08
CA TYR A 134 -6.59 -20.89 21.38
C TYR A 134 -5.11 -20.54 21.22
N SER A 135 -4.67 -19.45 21.86
CA SER A 135 -3.26 -19.10 22.08
C SER A 135 -3.09 -18.77 23.55
#